data_AF-A0A2S2FBG3-F1
#
_entry.id   AF-A0A2S2FBG3-F1
#
_cell.length_a   1.000
_cell.length_b   1.000
_cell.length_c   1.000
_cell.angle_alpha   90.00
_cell.angle_beta   90.00
_cell.angle_gamma   90.00
#
_symmetry.space_group_name_H-M   'P 1'
#
loop_
_entity.id
_entity.type
_entity.pdbx_description
1 polymer ?
#
loop_
_entity_poly.entity_id
_entity_poly.type
_entity_poly.pdbx_seq_one_letter_code
_entity_poly.pdbx_strand_id
1 'polypeptide(L)'
;MIHKNTFDNSTLEHRFNDEFDFDRTVNRIPQNKGSQQQFGKNILKEAQYYLEDITEDEHRYLQKTLHQLAEKEPYFNVLADELNQELDAKVANDALHLLYVWQDIHDVEDLNNFNLLNVVNGQRFQTTFFQALDVLKIGENKALRKNVIEEAFKLYELGFYAGCVPILYAQLEGLLTDILIQQGYLKQQDTKFVDVYKIVPGLKGHEIKSLWHKVKIARELNPYFSELAAYKMDNSSTVTATRHNILHGTELNHFHQGRCFVLWVWLLSAVSFMSTIRC
;
A
#
# COMPACT_ATOMS: atom_id res chain seq x y z
N MET A 1 5.53 63.36 -23.07
CA MET A 1 6.68 62.83 -22.32
C MET A 1 6.58 61.31 -22.29
N ILE A 2 7.47 60.63 -23.00
CA ILE A 2 7.59 59.17 -23.03
C ILE A 2 8.75 58.83 -22.10
N HIS A 3 8.49 58.16 -20.98
CA HIS A 3 9.55 57.59 -20.14
C HIS A 3 9.72 56.11 -20.49
N LYS A 4 10.87 55.79 -21.11
CA LYS A 4 11.38 54.43 -21.29
C LYS A 4 11.85 53.90 -19.93
N ASN A 5 11.30 52.78 -19.48
CA ASN A 5 11.91 51.96 -18.42
C ASN A 5 12.92 51.00 -19.07
N THR A 6 14.20 51.26 -18.85
CA THR A 6 15.29 50.32 -19.10
C THR A 6 15.47 49.46 -17.84
N PHE A 7 15.00 48.22 -17.88
CA PHE A 7 15.45 47.19 -16.94
C PHE A 7 16.77 46.62 -17.46
N ASP A 8 17.84 46.87 -16.72
CA ASP A 8 19.18 46.32 -16.94
C ASP A 8 19.23 44.90 -16.35
N ASN A 9 19.33 43.90 -17.23
CA ASN A 9 19.36 42.48 -16.88
C ASN A 9 20.78 41.96 -16.59
N SER A 10 21.79 42.82 -16.48
CA SER A 10 23.20 42.39 -16.42
C SER A 10 23.73 42.03 -15.03
N THR A 11 22.92 42.05 -13.98
CA THR A 11 23.38 41.79 -12.59
C THR A 11 22.92 40.48 -11.96
N LEU A 12 22.23 39.59 -12.71
CA LEU A 12 21.76 38.29 -12.19
C LEU A 12 22.59 37.07 -12.62
N GLU A 13 23.65 37.23 -13.41
CA GLU A 13 24.39 36.08 -13.98
C GLU A 13 25.56 35.55 -13.13
N HIS A 14 25.81 36.06 -11.93
CA HIS A 14 27.06 35.76 -11.21
C HIS A 14 27.00 34.96 -9.90
N ARG A 15 25.94 34.17 -9.62
CA ARG A 15 25.94 33.27 -8.44
C ARG A 15 25.30 31.89 -8.62
N PHE A 16 25.52 31.24 -9.77
CA PHE A 16 25.21 29.82 -9.93
C PHE A 16 26.44 29.06 -10.44
N ASN A 17 27.50 29.08 -9.65
CA ASN A 17 28.61 28.14 -9.76
C ASN A 17 29.30 28.11 -8.41
N ASP A 18 28.83 27.22 -7.54
CA ASP A 18 29.64 26.64 -6.48
C ASP A 18 29.06 25.24 -6.16
N GLU A 19 29.77 24.24 -6.67
CA GLU A 19 29.97 22.89 -6.12
C GLU A 19 28.72 22.03 -5.80
N PHE A 20 28.12 21.48 -6.86
CA PHE A 20 27.35 20.24 -6.75
C PHE A 20 28.30 19.03 -6.77
N ASP A 21 28.66 18.58 -5.58
CA ASP A 21 29.36 17.32 -5.36
C ASP A 21 28.37 16.14 -5.55
N PHE A 22 28.42 15.52 -6.74
CA PHE A 22 27.57 14.38 -7.13
C PHE A 22 27.99 13.03 -6.50
N ASP A 23 29.05 13.01 -5.69
CA ASP A 23 29.66 11.77 -5.16
C ASP A 23 29.43 11.54 -3.66
N ARG A 24 28.33 12.04 -3.09
CA ARG A 24 28.01 11.74 -1.68
C ARG A 24 27.45 10.32 -1.52
N THR A 25 28.22 9.51 -0.82
CA THR A 25 27.90 8.13 -0.42
C THR A 25 26.54 8.05 0.29
N VAL A 26 25.63 7.27 -0.29
CA VAL A 26 24.40 6.82 0.38
C VAL A 26 24.82 5.96 1.57
N ASN A 27 24.60 6.43 2.80
CA ASN A 27 24.88 5.64 4.00
C ASN A 27 23.84 4.51 4.13
N ARG A 28 24.14 3.35 3.55
CA ARG A 28 23.33 2.12 3.69
C ARG A 28 23.48 1.55 5.11
N ILE A 29 22.35 1.31 5.78
CA ILE A 29 22.31 0.76 7.15
C ILE A 29 22.25 -0.77 7.10
N PRO A 30 22.96 -1.50 7.97
CA PRO A 30 22.98 -2.97 7.96
C PRO A 30 21.64 -3.59 8.37
N GLN A 31 21.16 -4.54 7.56
CA GLN A 31 19.98 -5.36 7.85
C GLN A 31 20.28 -6.38 8.96
N ASN A 32 19.54 -6.36 10.08
CA ASN A 32 19.73 -7.28 11.20
C ASN A 32 18.70 -8.44 11.25
N LYS A 33 19.19 -9.68 11.49
CA LYS A 33 18.48 -11.00 11.45
C LYS A 33 18.05 -11.53 12.85
N GLY A 34 17.00 -12.38 12.93
CA GLY A 34 16.23 -12.85 14.13
C GLY A 34 15.37 -11.76 14.86
N SER A 35 14.07 -11.84 15.18
CA SER A 35 13.13 -12.94 15.45
C SER A 35 11.61 -12.59 15.27
N GLN A 36 11.18 -11.39 14.84
CA GLN A 36 9.73 -11.03 14.66
C GLN A 36 9.06 -11.50 13.35
N GLN A 37 9.65 -12.45 12.64
CA GLN A 37 9.28 -12.80 11.27
C GLN A 37 8.04 -13.72 11.13
N GLN A 38 7.40 -14.17 12.22
CA GLN A 38 6.48 -15.32 12.15
C GLN A 38 5.08 -14.99 11.61
N PHE A 39 4.42 -13.92 12.05
CA PHE A 39 2.98 -13.72 11.75
C PHE A 39 2.68 -13.55 10.25
N GLY A 40 3.24 -12.52 9.60
CA GLY A 40 3.03 -12.29 8.17
C GLY A 40 3.60 -13.43 7.29
N LYS A 41 4.67 -14.10 7.72
CA LYS A 41 5.19 -15.27 6.99
C LYS A 41 4.28 -16.48 7.10
N ASN A 42 3.60 -16.67 8.22
CA ASN A 42 2.68 -17.79 8.42
C ASN A 42 1.47 -17.66 7.49
N ILE A 43 0.87 -16.45 7.38
CA ILE A 43 -0.24 -16.18 6.44
C ILE A 43 0.14 -16.57 5.01
N LEU A 44 1.28 -16.05 4.52
CA LEU A 44 1.73 -16.31 3.15
C LEU A 44 2.05 -17.79 2.93
N LYS A 45 2.63 -18.45 3.93
CA LYS A 45 2.97 -19.88 3.85
C LYS A 45 1.71 -20.76 3.83
N GLU A 46 0.72 -20.44 4.66
CA GLU A 46 -0.57 -21.13 4.70
C GLU A 46 -1.33 -20.95 3.39
N ALA A 47 -1.37 -19.73 2.85
CA ALA A 47 -1.95 -19.45 1.55
C ALA A 47 -1.23 -20.21 0.43
N GLN A 48 0.11 -20.24 0.45
CA GLN A 48 0.89 -20.97 -0.56
C GLN A 48 0.60 -22.47 -0.52
N TYR A 49 0.58 -23.09 0.66
CA TYR A 49 0.22 -24.51 0.79
C TYR A 49 -1.21 -24.78 0.34
N TYR A 50 -2.14 -23.90 0.70
CA TYR A 50 -3.51 -24.04 0.24
C TYR A 50 -3.63 -23.85 -1.28
N LEU A 51 -2.82 -22.99 -1.92
CA LEU A 51 -2.77 -22.90 -3.39
C LEU A 51 -2.26 -24.19 -4.05
N GLU A 52 -1.35 -24.90 -3.39
CA GLU A 52 -0.80 -26.17 -3.87
C GLU A 52 -1.80 -27.33 -3.70
N ASP A 53 -2.61 -27.28 -2.63
CA ASP A 53 -3.57 -28.34 -2.27
C ASP A 53 -5.02 -28.06 -2.71
N ILE A 54 -5.31 -26.88 -3.25
CA ILE A 54 -6.67 -26.51 -3.71
C ILE A 54 -7.16 -27.49 -4.78
N THR A 55 -8.42 -27.91 -4.67
CA THR A 55 -9.00 -28.83 -5.66
C THR A 55 -9.20 -28.12 -7.00
N GLU A 56 -9.14 -28.87 -8.11
CA GLU A 56 -9.33 -28.32 -9.45
C GLU A 56 -10.71 -27.62 -9.60
N ASP A 57 -11.75 -28.19 -8.99
CA ASP A 57 -13.10 -27.60 -9.02
C ASP A 57 -13.17 -26.28 -8.25
N GLU A 58 -12.53 -26.21 -7.08
CA GLU A 58 -12.49 -25.00 -6.27
C GLU A 58 -11.62 -23.92 -6.90
N HIS A 59 -10.48 -24.28 -7.48
CA HIS A 59 -9.64 -23.35 -8.24
C HIS A 59 -10.38 -22.78 -9.45
N ARG A 60 -11.09 -23.62 -10.21
CA ARG A 60 -11.99 -23.15 -11.29
C ARG A 60 -13.05 -22.18 -10.78
N TYR A 61 -13.65 -22.47 -9.61
CA TYR A 61 -14.66 -21.59 -9.02
C TYR A 61 -14.07 -20.24 -8.58
N LEU A 62 -12.88 -20.24 -7.97
CA LEU A 62 -12.11 -19.04 -7.65
C LEU A 62 -11.83 -18.21 -8.91
N GLN A 63 -11.26 -18.82 -9.95
CA GLN A 63 -10.93 -18.13 -11.21
C GLN A 63 -12.19 -17.51 -11.86
N LYS A 64 -13.28 -18.28 -11.92
CA LYS A 64 -14.57 -17.78 -12.42
C LYS A 64 -15.07 -16.59 -11.60
N THR A 65 -14.98 -16.66 -10.27
CA THR A 65 -15.42 -15.59 -9.38
C THR A 65 -14.60 -14.31 -9.61
N LEU A 66 -13.28 -14.42 -9.72
CA LEU A 66 -12.41 -13.27 -9.95
C LEU A 66 -12.66 -12.62 -11.31
N HIS A 67 -12.83 -13.39 -12.39
CA HIS A 67 -13.14 -12.83 -13.70
C HIS A 67 -14.51 -12.15 -13.75
N GLN A 68 -15.52 -12.67 -13.04
CA GLN A 68 -16.82 -12.00 -12.92
C GLN A 68 -16.70 -10.66 -12.19
N LEU A 69 -15.93 -10.61 -11.11
CA LEU A 69 -15.68 -9.35 -10.38
C LEU A 69 -14.87 -8.35 -11.21
N ALA A 70 -14.02 -8.85 -12.12
CA ALA A 70 -13.20 -8.03 -13.01
C ALA A 70 -14.02 -7.20 -14.01
N GLU A 71 -15.28 -7.55 -14.28
CA GLU A 71 -16.19 -6.75 -15.10
C GLU A 71 -16.41 -5.34 -14.52
N LYS A 72 -16.34 -5.21 -13.19
CA LYS A 72 -16.49 -3.92 -12.48
C LYS A 72 -15.18 -3.36 -11.96
N GLU A 73 -14.25 -4.22 -11.55
CA GLU A 73 -12.95 -3.83 -11.01
C GLU A 73 -11.82 -4.60 -11.70
N PRO A 74 -11.16 -4.01 -12.72
CA PRO A 74 -10.17 -4.72 -13.54
C PRO A 74 -9.02 -5.35 -12.77
N TYR A 75 -8.70 -4.86 -11.56
CA TYR A 75 -7.63 -5.43 -10.74
C TYR A 75 -7.87 -6.91 -10.35
N PHE A 76 -9.12 -7.40 -10.37
CA PHE A 76 -9.37 -8.83 -10.13
C PHE A 76 -8.76 -9.73 -11.21
N ASN A 77 -8.56 -9.26 -12.45
CA ASN A 77 -7.82 -10.03 -13.45
C ASN A 77 -6.35 -10.21 -13.06
N VAL A 78 -5.72 -9.19 -12.46
CA VAL A 78 -4.34 -9.30 -11.97
C VAL A 78 -4.26 -10.37 -10.87
N LEU A 79 -5.22 -10.40 -9.96
CA LEU A 79 -5.27 -11.42 -8.90
C LEU A 79 -5.53 -12.83 -9.46
N ALA A 80 -6.40 -12.94 -10.48
CA ALA A 80 -6.67 -14.20 -11.16
C ALA A 80 -5.41 -14.75 -11.84
N ASP A 81 -4.71 -13.91 -12.60
CA ASP A 81 -3.47 -14.26 -13.30
C ASP A 81 -2.38 -14.69 -12.31
N GLU A 82 -2.22 -13.97 -11.20
CA GLU A 82 -1.23 -14.30 -10.16
C GLU A 82 -1.51 -15.66 -9.51
N LEU A 83 -2.78 -16.04 -9.32
CA LEU A 83 -3.21 -17.31 -8.75
C LEU A 83 -3.31 -18.46 -9.76
N ASN A 84 -3.01 -18.19 -11.03
CA ASN A 84 -3.01 -19.17 -12.12
C ASN A 84 -1.61 -19.40 -12.71
N GLN A 85 -0.56 -18.98 -12.00
CA GLN A 85 0.81 -19.20 -12.42
C GLN A 85 1.22 -20.68 -12.27
N GLU A 86 2.32 -21.06 -12.92
CA GLU A 86 2.90 -22.41 -12.81
C GLU A 86 3.27 -22.75 -11.36
N LEU A 87 3.21 -24.04 -11.02
CA LEU A 87 3.76 -24.58 -9.76
C LEU A 87 5.23 -24.14 -9.66
N ASP A 88 5.61 -23.52 -8.54
CA ASP A 88 6.92 -22.88 -8.25
C ASP A 88 7.07 -21.40 -8.64
N ALA A 89 6.11 -20.80 -9.36
CA ALA A 89 6.15 -19.36 -9.63
C ALA A 89 5.99 -18.54 -8.34
N LYS A 90 6.66 -17.37 -8.30
CA LYS A 90 6.52 -16.45 -7.16
C LYS A 90 5.21 -15.67 -7.28
N VAL A 91 4.22 -16.07 -6.49
CA VAL A 91 2.91 -15.40 -6.41
C VAL A 91 3.00 -14.08 -5.65
N ALA A 92 2.31 -13.05 -6.13
CA ALA A 92 2.21 -11.77 -5.44
C ALA A 92 1.52 -11.91 -4.06
N ASN A 93 1.99 -11.13 -3.07
CA ASN A 93 1.48 -11.26 -1.70
C ASN A 93 0.00 -10.89 -1.57
N ASP A 94 -0.51 -9.93 -2.33
CA ASP A 94 -1.93 -9.57 -2.30
C ASP A 94 -2.81 -10.68 -2.85
N ALA A 95 -2.36 -11.41 -3.87
CA ALA A 95 -2.99 -12.64 -4.31
C ALA A 95 -2.98 -13.73 -3.22
N LEU A 96 -1.85 -13.93 -2.53
CA LEU A 96 -1.79 -14.88 -1.40
C LEU A 96 -2.66 -14.45 -0.21
N HIS A 97 -2.75 -13.16 0.11
CA HIS A 97 -3.64 -12.68 1.17
C HIS A 97 -5.12 -12.81 0.79
N LEU A 98 -5.46 -12.57 -0.48
CA LEU A 98 -6.78 -12.90 -1.01
C LEU A 98 -7.09 -14.38 -0.81
N LEU A 99 -6.15 -15.25 -1.17
CA LEU A 99 -6.34 -16.69 -1.07
C LEU A 99 -6.45 -17.16 0.40
N TYR A 100 -5.72 -16.53 1.31
CA TYR A 100 -5.85 -16.78 2.75
C TYR A 100 -7.27 -16.53 3.26
N VAL A 101 -7.91 -15.44 2.81
CA VAL A 101 -9.28 -15.10 3.24
C VAL A 101 -10.35 -15.80 2.40
N TRP A 102 -10.01 -16.25 1.19
CA TRP A 102 -10.86 -17.08 0.35
C TRP A 102 -11.25 -18.40 1.05
N GLN A 103 -10.39 -18.94 1.93
CA GLN A 103 -10.65 -20.15 2.70
C GLN A 103 -11.93 -20.08 3.57
N ASP A 104 -12.52 -18.91 3.81
CA ASP A 104 -13.85 -18.77 4.41
C ASP A 104 -14.95 -19.50 3.60
N ILE A 105 -14.67 -19.87 2.34
CA ILE A 105 -15.53 -20.72 1.52
C ILE A 105 -15.74 -22.12 2.11
N HIS A 106 -14.83 -22.61 2.97
CA HIS A 106 -14.99 -23.91 3.63
C HIS A 106 -15.93 -23.85 4.83
N ASP A 107 -16.24 -22.64 5.31
CA ASP A 107 -17.13 -22.42 6.46
C ASP A 107 -18.59 -22.18 6.01
N VAL A 108 -18.89 -22.20 4.70
CA VAL A 108 -20.26 -22.07 4.18
C VAL A 108 -20.91 -23.42 3.90
N GLU A 109 -22.16 -23.59 4.35
CA GLU A 109 -22.94 -24.81 4.07
C GLU A 109 -23.44 -24.85 2.62
N ASP A 110 -23.74 -23.69 2.03
CA ASP A 110 -24.20 -23.54 0.65
C ASP A 110 -23.35 -22.51 -0.08
N LEU A 111 -22.57 -23.00 -1.06
CA LEU A 111 -21.67 -22.20 -1.89
C LEU A 111 -22.40 -21.08 -2.65
N ASN A 112 -23.71 -21.21 -2.91
CA ASN A 112 -24.48 -20.14 -3.56
C ASN A 112 -24.60 -18.88 -2.68
N ASN A 113 -24.42 -19.01 -1.37
CA ASN A 113 -24.44 -17.91 -0.42
C ASN A 113 -23.05 -17.31 -0.17
N PHE A 114 -21.99 -17.93 -0.69
CA PHE A 114 -20.64 -17.38 -0.58
C PHE A 114 -20.49 -16.14 -1.45
N ASN A 115 -20.02 -15.06 -0.85
CA ASN A 115 -19.65 -13.84 -1.56
C ASN A 115 -18.28 -13.40 -1.10
N LEU A 116 -17.31 -13.50 -2.02
CA LEU A 116 -15.93 -13.09 -1.78
C LEU A 116 -15.83 -11.65 -1.26
N LEU A 117 -16.64 -10.72 -1.77
CA LEU A 117 -16.57 -9.34 -1.30
C LEU A 117 -17.03 -9.20 0.17
N ASN A 118 -17.87 -10.10 0.68
CA ASN A 118 -18.35 -10.03 2.04
C ASN A 118 -17.34 -10.54 3.09
N VAL A 119 -16.27 -11.24 2.68
CA VAL A 119 -15.27 -11.79 3.63
C VAL A 119 -14.55 -10.69 4.43
N VAL A 120 -14.50 -9.45 3.92
CA VAL A 120 -13.96 -8.29 4.67
C VAL A 120 -14.72 -8.03 5.97
N ASN A 121 -16.03 -8.32 5.98
CA ASN A 121 -16.86 -8.21 7.18
C ASN A 121 -16.73 -9.45 8.09
N GLY A 122 -16.12 -10.53 7.60
CA GLY A 122 -15.93 -11.78 8.31
C GLY A 122 -14.93 -11.68 9.45
N GLN A 123 -15.10 -12.59 10.43
CA GLN A 123 -14.25 -12.64 11.62
C GLN A 123 -12.79 -12.95 11.26
N ARG A 124 -12.53 -13.86 10.29
CA ARG A 124 -11.18 -14.22 9.86
C ARG A 124 -10.44 -12.98 9.37
N PHE A 125 -11.02 -12.23 8.43
CA PHE A 125 -10.40 -11.04 7.87
C PHE A 125 -10.08 -10.00 8.95
N GLN A 126 -11.07 -9.59 9.74
CA GLN A 126 -10.87 -8.55 10.75
C GLN A 126 -9.90 -8.97 11.85
N THR A 127 -9.98 -10.21 12.33
CA THR A 127 -9.06 -10.72 13.37
C THR A 127 -7.63 -10.72 12.87
N THR A 128 -7.38 -11.26 11.67
CA THR A 128 -6.05 -11.28 11.06
C THR A 128 -5.52 -9.86 10.84
N PHE A 129 -6.37 -8.95 10.36
CA PHE A 129 -6.01 -7.55 10.18
C PHE A 129 -5.59 -6.87 11.48
N PHE A 130 -6.43 -6.95 12.52
CA PHE A 130 -6.17 -6.26 13.79
C PHE A 130 -5.02 -6.90 14.56
N GLN A 131 -4.82 -8.21 14.46
CA GLN A 131 -3.61 -8.84 15.00
C GLN A 131 -2.35 -8.26 14.34
N ALA A 132 -2.32 -8.14 13.01
CA ALA A 132 -1.19 -7.54 12.31
C ALA A 132 -1.00 -6.05 12.66
N LEU A 133 -2.09 -5.29 12.80
CA LEU A 133 -2.02 -3.89 13.24
C LEU A 133 -1.50 -3.77 14.68
N ASP A 134 -1.92 -4.67 15.57
CA ASP A 134 -1.56 -4.65 16.99
C ASP A 134 -0.08 -5.01 17.23
N VAL A 135 0.61 -5.66 16.29
CA VAL A 135 2.09 -5.81 16.35
C VAL A 135 2.86 -4.64 15.73
N LEU A 136 2.25 -3.77 14.94
CA LEU A 136 2.94 -2.62 14.35
C LEU A 136 3.48 -1.66 15.42
N LYS A 137 4.74 -1.25 15.26
CA LYS A 137 5.36 -0.17 16.03
C LYS A 137 5.26 1.11 15.20
N ILE A 138 4.21 1.89 15.42
CA ILE A 138 3.89 3.13 14.68
C ILE A 138 3.61 4.31 15.61
N GLY A 139 4.25 4.29 16.79
CA GLY A 139 4.19 5.37 17.77
C GLY A 139 2.79 5.68 18.32
N GLU A 140 2.63 6.93 18.77
CA GLU A 140 1.46 7.42 19.50
C GLU A 140 0.17 7.42 18.66
N ASN A 141 0.30 7.51 17.33
CA ASN A 141 -0.85 7.53 16.42
C ASN A 141 -1.55 6.18 16.27
N LYS A 142 -0.99 5.09 16.81
CA LYS A 142 -1.54 3.74 16.62
C LYS A 142 -3.01 3.61 17.03
N ALA A 143 -3.39 4.16 18.18
CA ALA A 143 -4.77 4.12 18.64
C ALA A 143 -5.71 4.90 17.70
N LEU A 144 -5.26 6.07 17.22
CA LEU A 144 -6.02 6.87 16.26
C LEU A 144 -6.17 6.16 14.92
N ARG A 145 -5.11 5.50 14.43
CA ARG A 145 -5.14 4.66 13.22
C ARG A 145 -6.17 3.55 13.36
N LYS A 146 -6.16 2.85 14.50
CA LYS A 146 -7.11 1.77 14.79
C LYS A 146 -8.56 2.26 14.69
N ASN A 147 -8.89 3.38 15.34
CA ASN A 147 -10.24 3.95 15.29
C ASN A 147 -10.69 4.29 13.85
N VAL A 148 -9.82 4.93 13.05
CA VAL A 148 -10.14 5.29 11.66
C VAL A 148 -10.34 4.03 10.79
N ILE A 149 -9.56 2.98 11.03
CA ILE A 149 -9.70 1.69 10.33
C ILE A 149 -11.01 1.00 10.74
N GLU A 150 -11.38 1.01 12.02
CA GLU A 150 -12.66 0.49 12.49
C GLU A 150 -13.85 1.23 11.85
N GLU A 151 -13.75 2.55 11.69
CA GLU A 151 -14.74 3.33 10.93
C GLU A 151 -14.78 2.91 9.45
N ALA A 152 -13.63 2.65 8.83
CA ALA A 152 -13.58 2.16 7.45
C ALA A 152 -14.26 0.79 7.27
N PHE A 153 -14.13 -0.12 8.25
CA PHE A 153 -14.85 -1.40 8.26
C PHE A 153 -16.36 -1.17 8.33
N LYS A 154 -16.82 -0.28 9.22
CA LYS A 154 -18.26 0.07 9.31
C LYS A 154 -18.79 0.68 8.02
N LEU A 155 -18.01 1.56 7.37
CA LEU A 155 -18.39 2.12 6.07
C LEU A 155 -18.49 1.04 4.99
N TYR A 156 -17.61 0.04 5.01
CA TYR A 156 -17.67 -1.09 4.09
C TYR A 156 -18.93 -1.93 4.31
N GLU A 157 -19.21 -2.27 5.57
CA GLU A 157 -20.40 -3.03 5.99
C GLU A 157 -21.71 -2.32 5.58
N LEU A 158 -21.78 -1.00 5.77
CA LEU A 158 -22.95 -0.18 5.43
C LEU A 158 -23.07 0.15 3.94
N GLY A 159 -22.11 -0.26 3.10
CA GLY A 159 -22.10 0.02 1.66
C GLY A 159 -21.72 1.47 1.29
N PHE A 160 -21.13 2.23 2.22
CA PHE A 160 -20.69 3.61 2.02
C PHE A 160 -19.28 3.69 1.42
N TYR A 161 -19.14 3.15 0.21
CA TYR A 161 -17.84 3.04 -0.48
C TYR A 161 -17.21 4.39 -0.82
N ALA A 162 -18.01 5.43 -1.05
CA ALA A 162 -17.51 6.79 -1.27
C ALA A 162 -16.73 7.36 -0.07
N GLY A 163 -17.09 6.94 1.15
CA GLY A 163 -16.32 7.26 2.37
C GLY A 163 -15.18 6.27 2.63
N CYS A 164 -15.40 4.99 2.33
CA CYS A 164 -14.42 3.93 2.59
C CYS A 164 -13.17 4.05 1.70
N VAL A 165 -13.33 4.24 0.38
CA VAL A 165 -12.20 4.30 -0.58
C VAL A 165 -11.14 5.35 -0.19
N PRO A 166 -11.51 6.63 0.07
CA PRO A 166 -10.51 7.64 0.44
C PRO A 166 -9.80 7.32 1.74
N ILE A 167 -10.51 6.78 2.74
CA ILE A 167 -9.91 6.39 4.02
C ILE A 167 -8.87 5.30 3.82
N LEU A 168 -9.17 4.27 3.02
CA LEU A 168 -8.22 3.17 2.75
C LEU A 168 -6.96 3.67 2.05
N TYR A 169 -7.09 4.53 1.04
CA TYR A 169 -5.93 5.17 0.41
C TYR A 169 -5.10 5.99 1.40
N ALA A 170 -5.76 6.73 2.30
CA ALA A 170 -5.10 7.51 3.33
C ALA A 170 -4.38 6.60 4.36
N GLN A 171 -4.94 5.44 4.71
CA GLN A 171 -4.29 4.51 5.63
C GLN A 171 -3.08 3.81 5.01
N LEU A 172 -3.13 3.43 3.73
CA LEU A 172 -1.99 2.88 3.01
C LEU A 172 -0.78 3.82 3.07
N GLU A 173 -0.96 5.10 2.71
CA GLU A 173 0.12 6.08 2.75
C GLU A 173 0.49 6.50 4.18
N GLY A 174 -0.50 6.63 5.06
CA GLY A 174 -0.33 7.08 6.44
C GLY A 174 0.47 6.08 7.28
N LEU A 175 0.16 4.79 7.21
CA LEU A 175 0.89 3.75 7.94
C LEU A 175 2.33 3.63 7.45
N LEU A 176 2.57 3.73 6.14
CA LEU A 176 3.94 3.78 5.62
C LEU A 176 4.69 4.98 6.18
N THR A 177 4.03 6.14 6.25
CA THR A 177 4.62 7.36 6.83
C THR A 177 5.01 7.13 8.29
N ASP A 178 4.11 6.55 9.10
CA ASP A 178 4.37 6.28 10.51
C ASP A 178 5.53 5.29 10.70
N ILE A 179 5.62 4.25 9.86
CA ILE A 179 6.74 3.30 9.86
C ILE A 179 8.06 4.01 9.53
N LEU A 180 8.09 4.86 8.51
CA LEU A 180 9.31 5.56 8.13
C LEU A 180 9.75 6.57 9.20
N ILE A 181 8.82 7.18 9.93
CA ILE A 181 9.13 8.03 11.09
C ILE A 181 9.69 7.20 12.24
N GLN A 182 9.03 6.09 12.58
CA GLN A 182 9.47 5.20 13.65
C GLN A 182 10.88 4.67 13.40
N GLN A 183 11.22 4.39 12.15
CA GLN A 183 12.53 3.89 11.72
C GLN A 183 13.57 5.00 11.51
N GLY A 184 13.21 6.27 11.73
CA GLY A 184 14.12 7.42 11.62
C GLY A 184 14.46 7.85 10.19
N TYR A 185 13.78 7.32 9.18
CA TYR A 185 13.96 7.70 7.78
C TYR A 185 13.24 9.01 7.43
N LEU A 186 12.12 9.29 8.10
CA LEU A 186 11.40 10.55 8.00
C LEU A 186 11.41 11.28 9.34
N LYS A 187 11.49 12.61 9.26
CA LYS A 187 11.25 13.50 10.40
C LYS A 187 10.14 14.47 10.07
N GLN A 188 9.16 14.59 10.96
CA GLN A 188 8.17 15.65 10.85
C GLN A 188 8.77 16.99 11.32
N GLN A 189 8.64 18.02 10.49
CA GLN A 189 9.00 19.41 10.78
C GLN A 189 7.79 20.26 10.42
N ASP A 190 7.09 20.76 11.43
CA ASP A 190 5.79 21.41 11.29
C ASP A 190 4.79 20.52 10.52
N THR A 191 4.31 20.99 9.37
CA THR A 191 3.38 20.26 8.49
C THR A 191 4.08 19.43 7.42
N LYS A 192 5.41 19.33 7.45
CA LYS A 192 6.22 18.71 6.40
C LYS A 192 6.92 17.46 6.91
N PHE A 193 7.08 16.49 6.02
CA PHE A 193 7.97 15.35 6.25
C PHE A 193 9.28 15.57 5.51
N VAL A 194 10.40 15.39 6.21
CA VAL A 194 11.74 15.58 5.66
C VAL A 194 12.44 14.23 5.60
N ASP A 195 13.00 13.91 4.42
CA ASP A 195 13.88 12.77 4.22
C ASP A 195 15.20 13.01 4.97
N VAL A 196 15.41 12.25 6.04
CA VAL A 196 16.55 12.41 6.94
C VAL A 196 17.86 12.07 6.23
N TYR A 197 17.83 11.11 5.32
CA TYR A 197 19.01 10.58 4.64
C TYR A 197 19.19 11.14 3.23
N LYS A 198 18.27 11.98 2.75
CA LYS A 198 18.30 12.60 1.41
C LYS A 198 18.36 11.54 0.30
N ILE A 199 17.71 10.40 0.54
CA ILE A 199 17.60 9.28 -0.40
C ILE A 199 16.95 9.73 -1.70
N VAL A 200 15.96 10.63 -1.64
CA VAL A 200 15.34 11.20 -2.83
C VAL A 200 16.11 12.46 -3.28
N PRO A 201 16.80 12.42 -4.43
CA PRO A 201 17.54 13.57 -4.93
C PRO A 201 16.61 14.67 -5.46
N GLY A 202 17.09 15.92 -5.46
CA GLY A 202 16.41 17.05 -6.11
C GLY A 202 15.24 17.68 -5.35
N LEU A 203 14.95 17.22 -4.12
CA LEU A 203 13.88 17.79 -3.29
C LEU A 203 14.34 19.04 -2.54
N LYS A 204 13.65 20.18 -2.75
CA LYS A 204 13.89 21.42 -2.00
C LYS A 204 13.64 21.18 -0.51
N GLY A 205 14.67 21.42 0.31
CA GLY A 205 14.60 21.17 1.75
C GLY A 205 14.36 19.70 2.12
N HIS A 206 14.56 18.77 1.17
CA HIS A 206 14.30 17.33 1.33
C HIS A 206 12.85 17.01 1.75
N GLU A 207 11.90 17.86 1.34
CA GLU A 207 10.47 17.71 1.68
C GLU A 207 9.80 16.59 0.87
N ILE A 208 9.19 15.63 1.57
CA ILE A 208 8.51 14.46 1.04
C ILE A 208 7.01 14.72 0.94
N LYS A 209 6.50 14.74 -0.30
CA LYS A 209 5.11 15.13 -0.61
C LYS A 209 4.20 14.01 -1.11
N SER A 210 4.77 12.90 -1.59
CA SER A 210 4.01 11.88 -2.29
C SER A 210 4.34 10.49 -1.79
N LEU A 211 3.40 9.56 -2.00
CA LEU A 211 3.60 8.15 -1.74
C LEU A 211 4.82 7.61 -2.49
N TRP A 212 5.01 7.96 -3.76
CA TRP A 212 6.19 7.52 -4.54
C TRP A 212 7.53 7.84 -3.86
N HIS A 213 7.66 9.04 -3.28
CA HIS A 213 8.85 9.40 -2.52
C HIS A 213 9.03 8.53 -1.27
N LYS A 214 7.94 8.27 -0.55
CA LYS A 214 7.95 7.41 0.65
C LYS A 214 8.31 5.97 0.29
N VAL A 215 7.80 5.44 -0.82
CA VAL A 215 8.12 4.10 -1.31
C VAL A 215 9.59 3.99 -1.71
N LYS A 216 10.16 5.02 -2.34
CA LYS A 216 11.61 5.07 -2.62
C LYS A 216 12.45 5.00 -1.36
N ILE A 217 12.08 5.74 -0.32
CA ILE A 217 12.75 5.69 0.98
C ILE A 217 12.56 4.31 1.63
N ALA A 218 11.33 3.78 1.60
CA ALA A 218 10.99 2.48 2.18
C ALA A 218 11.75 1.32 1.52
N ARG A 219 12.09 1.43 0.24
CA ARG A 219 12.94 0.45 -0.45
C ARG A 219 14.33 0.32 0.19
N GLU A 220 14.88 1.40 0.75
CA GLU A 220 16.15 1.36 1.48
C GLU A 220 16.03 0.67 2.85
N LEU A 221 14.85 0.75 3.46
CA LEU A 221 14.52 -0.02 4.68
C LEU A 221 14.34 -1.51 4.34
N ASN A 222 13.53 -1.82 3.33
CA ASN A 222 13.34 -3.16 2.83
C ASN A 222 12.92 -3.12 1.34
N PRO A 223 13.68 -3.74 0.42
CA PRO A 223 13.36 -3.74 -1.01
C PRO A 223 11.95 -4.22 -1.34
N TYR A 224 11.38 -5.08 -0.49
CA TYR A 224 10.06 -5.67 -0.68
C TYR A 224 8.92 -4.64 -0.68
N PHE A 225 9.11 -3.44 -0.10
CA PHE A 225 8.13 -2.35 -0.24
C PHE A 225 7.81 -2.00 -1.69
N SER A 226 8.77 -2.17 -2.60
CA SER A 226 8.56 -1.93 -4.04
C SER A 226 7.78 -3.04 -4.75
N GLU A 227 7.63 -4.19 -4.10
CA GLU A 227 6.92 -5.35 -4.64
C GLU A 227 5.42 -5.34 -4.29
N LEU A 228 5.04 -4.64 -3.22
CA LEU A 228 3.64 -4.51 -2.79
C LEU A 228 2.80 -3.73 -3.81
N ALA A 229 1.70 -4.33 -4.28
CA ALA A 229 0.76 -3.71 -5.20
C ALA A 229 0.29 -2.33 -4.74
N ALA A 230 -0.03 -2.22 -3.44
CA ALA A 230 -0.41 -0.98 -2.77
C ALA A 230 0.56 0.19 -3.00
N TYR A 231 1.84 -0.11 -3.26
CA TYR A 231 2.91 0.88 -3.37
C TYR A 231 3.47 1.00 -4.80
N LYS A 232 3.09 0.08 -5.69
CA LYS A 232 3.26 0.22 -7.15
C LYS A 232 2.25 1.20 -7.75
N MET A 233 1.15 1.47 -7.03
CA MET A 233 0.08 2.32 -7.53
C MET A 233 0.54 3.73 -7.85
N ASP A 234 1.60 4.27 -7.22
CA ASP A 234 2.19 5.57 -7.56
C ASP A 234 3.60 5.33 -8.11
N ASN A 235 3.74 4.86 -9.36
CA ASN A 235 5.04 4.48 -9.96
C ASN A 235 5.87 5.66 -10.49
N SER A 236 5.29 6.87 -10.54
CA SER A 236 5.97 8.07 -11.03
C SER A 236 5.73 9.26 -10.10
N SER A 237 6.61 10.26 -10.20
CA SER A 237 6.52 11.53 -9.45
C SER A 237 5.32 12.39 -9.87
N THR A 238 4.78 12.14 -11.06
CA THR A 238 3.47 12.59 -11.50
C THR A 238 2.46 11.55 -11.04
N VAL A 239 1.86 11.74 -9.86
CA VAL A 239 0.84 10.87 -9.22
C VAL A 239 0.12 10.01 -10.25
N THR A 240 -0.01 8.69 -10.04
CA THR A 240 -0.76 7.92 -11.03
C THR A 240 -2.17 8.48 -11.14
N ALA A 241 -2.58 8.67 -12.40
CA ALA A 241 -3.80 9.36 -12.71
C ALA A 241 -4.98 8.78 -11.93
N THR A 242 -5.06 7.45 -11.76
CA THR A 242 -6.22 6.81 -11.13
C THR A 242 -6.41 7.17 -9.66
N ARG A 243 -5.42 6.95 -8.77
CA ARG A 243 -5.59 7.30 -7.34
C ARG A 243 -5.82 8.81 -7.18
N HIS A 244 -5.05 9.62 -7.90
CA HIS A 244 -5.20 11.06 -7.90
C HIS A 244 -6.63 11.47 -8.30
N ASN A 245 -7.10 10.96 -9.43
CA ASN A 245 -8.40 11.32 -10.01
C ASN A 245 -9.56 10.86 -9.12
N ILE A 246 -9.45 9.69 -8.49
CA ILE A 246 -10.44 9.22 -7.51
C ILE A 246 -10.50 10.20 -6.33
N LEU A 247 -9.36 10.53 -5.72
CA LEU A 247 -9.32 11.40 -4.54
C LEU A 247 -9.70 12.86 -4.84
N HIS A 248 -9.46 13.32 -6.07
CA HIS A 248 -9.86 14.65 -6.54
C HIS A 248 -11.27 14.69 -7.18
N GLY A 249 -11.97 13.55 -7.24
CA GLY A 249 -13.33 13.48 -7.75
C GLY A 249 -13.47 13.60 -9.26
N THR A 250 -12.38 13.50 -10.02
CA THR A 250 -12.42 13.47 -11.49
C THR A 250 -12.70 12.07 -12.04
N GLU A 251 -12.65 11.04 -11.20
CA GLU A 251 -13.00 9.66 -11.56
C GLU A 251 -13.94 9.03 -10.51
N LEU A 252 -15.25 9.10 -10.77
CA LEU A 252 -16.30 8.70 -9.81
C LEU A 252 -16.71 7.23 -9.89
N ASN A 253 -16.30 6.52 -10.94
CA ASN A 253 -16.71 5.14 -11.20
C ASN A 253 -16.00 4.11 -10.29
N HIS A 254 -15.13 4.54 -9.37
CA HIS A 254 -14.38 3.64 -8.47
C HIS A 254 -14.95 3.56 -7.05
N PHE A 255 -16.05 4.26 -6.75
CA PHE A 255 -16.67 4.22 -5.41
C PHE A 255 -17.66 3.05 -5.30
N HIS A 256 -17.16 1.82 -5.41
CA HIS A 256 -17.93 0.59 -5.29
C HIS A 256 -17.23 -0.47 -4.44
N GLN A 257 -17.99 -1.51 -4.07
CA GLN A 257 -17.53 -2.59 -3.21
C GLN A 257 -16.24 -3.25 -3.71
N GLY A 258 -16.16 -3.54 -5.02
CA GLY A 258 -14.96 -4.17 -5.63
C GLY A 258 -13.67 -3.38 -5.42
N ARG A 259 -13.69 -2.05 -5.62
CA ARG A 259 -12.51 -1.19 -5.38
C ARG A 259 -12.14 -1.19 -3.90
N CYS A 260 -13.13 -1.01 -3.02
CA CYS A 260 -12.89 -1.07 -1.57
C CYS A 260 -12.29 -2.41 -1.16
N PHE A 261 -12.79 -3.52 -1.70
CA PHE A 261 -12.29 -4.86 -1.41
C PHE A 261 -10.81 -4.99 -1.80
N VAL A 262 -10.44 -4.58 -3.01
CA VAL A 262 -9.04 -4.59 -3.47
C VAL A 262 -8.15 -3.77 -2.53
N LEU A 263 -8.62 -2.58 -2.12
CA LEU A 263 -7.88 -1.73 -1.18
C LEU A 263 -7.74 -2.37 0.21
N TRP A 264 -8.73 -3.14 0.67
CA TRP A 264 -8.64 -3.92 1.90
C TRP A 264 -7.61 -5.04 1.80
N VAL A 265 -7.60 -5.79 0.71
CA VAL A 265 -6.58 -6.83 0.46
C VAL A 265 -5.18 -6.20 0.44
N TRP A 266 -5.01 -5.08 -0.26
CA TRP A 266 -3.76 -4.32 -0.28
C TRP A 266 -3.33 -3.84 1.10
N LEU A 267 -4.25 -3.29 1.89
CA LEU A 267 -3.97 -2.79 3.23
C LEU A 267 -3.60 -3.94 4.17
N LEU A 268 -4.30 -5.07 4.09
CA LEU A 268 -3.98 -6.27 4.85
C LEU A 268 -2.56 -6.75 4.48
N SER A 269 -2.23 -6.87 3.19
CA SER A 269 -0.89 -7.28 2.76
C SER A 269 0.19 -6.31 3.25
N ALA A 270 -0.06 -5.01 3.18
CA ALA A 270 0.87 -3.99 3.64
C ALA A 270 1.08 -4.06 5.17
N VAL A 271 0.00 -4.13 5.96
CA VAL A 271 0.05 -4.21 7.42
C VAL A 271 0.72 -5.52 7.87
N SER A 272 0.33 -6.65 7.28
CA SER A 272 0.95 -7.96 7.53
C SER A 272 2.44 -7.91 7.25
N PHE A 273 2.88 -7.34 6.11
CA PHE A 273 4.30 -7.19 5.83
C PHE A 273 5.00 -6.26 6.82
N MET A 274 4.46 -5.06 7.05
CA MET A 274 5.05 -4.06 7.95
C MET A 274 5.19 -4.56 9.38
N SER A 275 4.28 -5.45 9.84
CA SER A 275 4.35 -6.07 11.17
C SER A 275 5.58 -6.99 11.35
N THR A 276 6.21 -7.40 10.26
CA THR A 276 7.44 -8.21 10.28
C THR A 276 8.71 -7.37 10.28
N ILE A 277 8.60 -6.06 10.03
CA ILE A 277 9.74 -5.13 10.01
C ILE A 277 10.20 -4.91 11.44
N ARG A 278 11.49 -5.12 11.66
CA ARG A 278 12.08 -4.96 12.99
C ARG A 278 12.39 -3.51 13.27
N CYS A 279 12.24 -3.13 14.53
CA CYS A 279 12.87 -1.96 15.12
C CYS A 279 14.05 -2.46 15.94
#